data_AF-A0A0A9BDM3-F1
#
_entry.id   AF-A0A0A9BDM3-F1
#
_cell.length_a   1.000
_cell.length_b   1.000
_cell.length_c   1.000
_cell.angle_alpha   90.00
_cell.angle_beta   90.00
_cell.angle_gamma   90.00
#
_symmetry.space_group_name_H-M   'P 1'
#
loop_
_entity.id
_entity.type
_entity.pdbx_description
1 polymer ?
#
loop_
_entity_poly.entity_id
_entity_poly.type
_entity_poly.pdbx_seq_one_letter_code
_entity_poly.pdbx_strand_id
1 'polypeptide(L)'
;MFTKPVPTFANGGRPDPMPIRADTAFQTMYRLNVGGTAVSPSDDSGVLYRSWDDDDPYIFGAAFGVSYGKDSNVTIQYGQAVPPYIAPESVYASARSMGPNAQINLNYNLTWILPVDAGFYYMLRFHFCEIQYPITKQNQRVFHIYINNQTAQEDIDVIGRSGGIGRPVYADYLAVTAQGSGQTDLWVALHPEVNTSPEFYDAILNGLEVFKLQTYGSDNLAGPNPPIPPSDTAGNNAVAGGGAGSKKKSGAFVAAWAAAAGGLVAVLVGCLCVWAVRRRKRKAALSIAEVPKAVGETPAPVILGPTKSPAFSDMAH
;
A
#
# COMPACT_ATOMS: atom_id res chain seq x y z
N MET A 1 -11.00 0.90 23.13
CA MET A 1 -9.77 1.71 23.10
C MET A 1 -8.65 0.86 22.53
N PHE A 2 -8.01 1.29 21.42
CA PHE A 2 -6.93 0.53 20.75
C PHE A 2 -5.54 0.81 21.34
N THR A 3 -5.42 1.85 22.15
CA THR A 3 -4.26 2.08 23.02
C THR A 3 -4.41 1.27 24.32
N LYS A 4 -4.45 -0.06 24.21
CA LYS A 4 -4.43 -0.92 25.39
C LYS A 4 -3.01 -0.88 25.97
N PRO A 5 -2.82 -0.60 27.28
CA PRO A 5 -1.50 -0.65 27.90
C PRO A 5 -0.93 -2.08 27.92
N VAL A 6 -1.78 -3.09 27.69
CA VAL A 6 -1.43 -4.51 27.70
C VAL A 6 -1.63 -5.08 26.30
N PRO A 7 -0.57 -5.58 25.64
CA PRO A 7 -0.69 -6.22 24.34
C PRO A 7 -1.46 -7.53 24.45
N THR A 8 -2.04 -7.95 23.34
CA THR A 8 -2.82 -9.20 23.25
C THR A 8 -2.01 -10.25 22.50
N PHE A 9 -1.95 -11.47 23.03
CA PHE A 9 -1.28 -12.58 22.34
C PHE A 9 -2.09 -13.04 21.13
N ALA A 10 -1.43 -13.21 19.98
CA ALA A 10 -2.03 -13.69 18.74
C ALA A 10 -2.28 -15.21 18.84
N ASN A 11 -3.46 -15.58 19.34
CA ASN A 11 -3.81 -16.97 19.67
C ASN A 11 -5.11 -17.42 19.01
N GLY A 12 -5.24 -17.22 17.70
CA GLY A 12 -6.40 -17.69 16.94
C GLY A 12 -7.71 -17.06 17.36
N GLY A 13 -7.72 -15.73 17.55
CA GLY A 13 -8.94 -14.97 17.83
C GLY A 13 -9.41 -15.03 19.29
N ARG A 14 -8.61 -15.60 20.19
CA ARG A 14 -8.85 -15.57 21.64
C ARG A 14 -7.97 -14.51 22.29
N PRO A 15 -8.49 -13.33 22.65
CA PRO A 15 -7.68 -12.29 23.26
C PRO A 15 -7.13 -12.76 24.61
N ASP A 16 -5.82 -12.87 24.71
CA ASP A 16 -5.11 -13.14 25.96
C ASP A 16 -4.21 -11.94 26.29
N PRO A 17 -4.63 -11.03 27.19
CA PRO A 17 -3.83 -9.90 27.58
C PRO A 17 -2.58 -10.37 28.34
N MET A 18 -1.41 -10.06 27.81
CA MET A 18 -0.14 -10.45 28.42
C MET A 18 0.68 -9.19 28.72
N PRO A 19 0.68 -8.73 29.99
CA PRO A 19 1.46 -7.57 30.39
C PRO A 19 2.95 -7.81 30.15
N ILE A 20 3.62 -6.81 29.57
CA ILE A 20 5.09 -6.79 29.50
C ILE A 20 5.59 -6.08 30.75
N ARG A 21 6.59 -6.66 31.42
CA ARG A 21 7.17 -6.02 32.60
C ARG A 21 7.93 -4.77 32.18
N ALA A 22 7.88 -3.73 33.03
CA ALA A 22 8.54 -2.46 32.74
C ALA A 22 10.06 -2.56 32.62
N ASP A 23 10.66 -3.63 33.16
CA ASP A 23 12.08 -3.93 33.11
C ASP A 23 12.48 -4.85 31.94
N THR A 24 11.54 -5.25 31.08
CA THR A 24 11.85 -6.05 29.88
C THR A 24 12.58 -5.19 28.86
N ALA A 25 13.77 -5.63 28.43
CA ALA A 25 14.48 -5.01 27.33
C ALA A 25 13.90 -5.43 25.97
N PHE A 26 13.99 -4.52 25.00
CA PHE A 26 13.52 -4.72 23.63
C PHE A 26 14.66 -4.50 22.64
N GLN A 27 14.70 -5.30 21.58
CA GLN A 27 15.49 -5.03 20.39
C GLN A 27 14.54 -4.66 19.25
N THR A 28 14.70 -3.50 18.63
CA THR A 28 13.96 -3.16 17.40
C THR A 28 14.48 -4.06 16.28
N MET A 29 13.58 -4.82 15.66
CA MET A 29 13.87 -5.67 14.50
C MET A 29 13.50 -4.95 13.22
N TYR A 30 12.31 -4.35 13.19
CA TYR A 30 11.77 -3.62 12.06
C TYR A 30 11.02 -2.37 12.54
N ARG A 31 11.09 -1.32 11.73
CA ARG A 31 10.29 -0.11 11.87
C ARG A 31 9.98 0.41 10.47
N LEU A 32 8.75 0.23 10.02
CA LEU A 32 8.35 0.41 8.62
C LEU A 32 7.33 1.54 8.49
N ASN A 33 7.59 2.45 7.55
CA ASN A 33 6.62 3.41 7.04
C ASN A 33 5.85 2.78 5.86
N VAL A 34 4.67 2.26 6.12
CA VAL A 34 3.95 1.38 5.17
C VAL A 34 3.29 2.20 4.08
N GLY A 35 3.62 1.89 2.82
CA GLY A 35 3.17 2.63 1.64
C GLY A 35 3.75 4.04 1.51
N GLY A 36 4.68 4.41 2.40
CA GLY A 36 5.41 5.67 2.37
C GLY A 36 6.86 5.48 1.92
N THR A 37 7.63 6.56 2.01
CA THR A 37 9.08 6.53 1.83
C THR A 37 9.78 6.45 3.18
N ALA A 38 11.04 6.00 3.18
CA ALA A 38 11.84 5.96 4.39
C ALA A 38 11.91 7.34 5.09
N VAL A 39 11.86 7.32 6.42
CA VAL A 39 11.96 8.50 7.30
C VAL A 39 13.32 8.46 7.99
N SER A 40 14.09 9.53 7.81
CA SER A 40 15.42 9.64 8.42
C SER A 40 15.32 9.94 9.92
N PRO A 41 16.34 9.61 10.73
CA PRO A 41 16.37 9.96 12.16
C PRO A 41 16.14 11.46 12.45
N SER A 42 16.55 12.36 11.56
CA SER A 42 16.34 13.80 11.74
C SER A 42 14.89 14.23 11.50
N ASP A 43 14.12 13.44 10.77
CA ASP A 43 12.71 13.70 10.45
C ASP A 43 11.75 12.93 11.37
N ASP A 44 12.27 12.17 12.34
CA ASP A 44 11.46 11.45 13.34
C ASP A 44 10.84 12.40 14.37
N SER A 45 9.73 11.96 14.98
CA SER A 45 9.04 12.73 15.99
C SER A 45 9.62 12.53 17.39
N GLY A 46 9.37 13.52 18.27
CA GLY A 46 9.67 13.39 19.70
C GLY A 46 11.15 13.38 20.08
N VAL A 47 12.06 13.73 19.16
CA VAL A 47 13.52 13.72 19.39
C VAL A 47 14.02 12.30 19.73
N LEU A 48 13.37 11.28 19.15
CA LEU A 48 13.70 9.86 19.37
C LEU A 48 14.71 9.30 18.36
N TYR A 49 14.96 10.01 17.26
CA TYR A 49 15.96 9.68 16.24
C TYR A 49 15.83 8.26 15.67
N ARG A 50 14.60 7.76 15.51
CA ARG A 50 14.32 6.46 14.91
C ARG A 50 14.33 6.58 13.38
N SER A 51 14.87 5.57 12.70
CA SER A 51 14.66 5.40 11.26
C SER A 51 13.39 4.59 11.01
N TRP A 52 12.61 4.98 10.00
CA TRP A 52 11.52 4.17 9.48
C TRP A 52 11.86 3.78 8.04
N ASP A 53 11.93 2.48 7.74
CA ASP A 53 12.26 1.98 6.41
C ASP A 53 11.00 1.83 5.53
N ASP A 54 11.18 1.63 4.23
CA ASP A 54 10.08 1.28 3.33
C ASP A 54 9.59 -0.15 3.58
N ASP A 55 8.31 -0.41 3.30
CA ASP A 55 7.73 -1.75 3.51
C ASP A 55 7.84 -2.66 2.27
N ASP A 56 8.09 -2.09 1.09
CA ASP A 56 8.17 -2.77 -0.21
C ASP A 56 9.05 -4.04 -0.20
N PRO A 57 10.27 -4.04 0.39
CA PRO A 57 11.13 -5.21 0.37
C PRO A 57 10.58 -6.43 1.11
N TYR A 58 9.59 -6.23 1.98
CA TYR A 58 9.05 -7.26 2.87
C TYR A 58 7.72 -7.82 2.38
N ILE A 59 7.14 -7.27 1.32
CA ILE A 59 5.89 -7.76 0.76
C ILE A 59 6.07 -9.13 0.09
N PHE A 60 5.19 -10.06 0.42
CA PHE A 60 5.22 -11.40 -0.16
C PHE A 60 4.50 -11.47 -1.52
N GLY A 61 5.21 -12.01 -2.52
CA GLY A 61 4.64 -12.36 -3.81
C GLY A 61 4.31 -11.16 -4.70
N ALA A 62 3.42 -11.38 -5.67
CA ALA A 62 3.05 -10.35 -6.65
C ALA A 62 1.88 -9.44 -6.17
N ALA A 63 1.23 -9.80 -5.07
CA ALA A 63 0.06 -9.09 -4.56
C ALA A 63 0.48 -7.88 -3.71
N PHE A 64 1.07 -6.89 -4.36
CA PHE A 64 1.70 -5.74 -3.73
C PHE A 64 0.74 -4.72 -3.09
N GLY A 65 -0.56 -4.88 -3.29
CA GLY A 65 -1.55 -3.89 -2.91
C GLY A 65 -1.36 -2.55 -3.64
N VAL A 66 -1.79 -1.46 -2.99
CA VAL A 66 -1.68 -0.09 -3.50
C VAL A 66 -1.16 0.81 -2.39
N SER A 67 -0.04 1.49 -2.64
CA SER A 67 0.47 2.56 -1.77
C SER A 67 -0.12 3.91 -2.15
N TYR A 68 -0.41 4.74 -1.16
CA TYR A 68 -0.97 6.07 -1.36
C TYR A 68 -0.69 7.01 -0.18
N GLY A 69 -0.71 8.30 -0.47
CA GLY A 69 -0.69 9.37 0.52
C GLY A 69 -2.09 9.86 0.87
N LYS A 70 -2.17 10.62 1.97
CA LYS A 70 -3.42 11.26 2.41
C LYS A 70 -3.98 12.22 1.37
N ASP A 71 -5.30 12.32 1.32
CA ASP A 71 -5.96 13.36 0.52
C ASP A 71 -5.59 14.76 1.03
N SER A 72 -5.60 15.74 0.12
CA SER A 72 -5.15 17.11 0.41
C SER A 72 -6.00 17.81 1.49
N ASN A 73 -7.27 17.44 1.61
CA ASN A 73 -8.22 17.95 2.60
C ASN A 73 -8.23 17.15 3.91
N VAL A 74 -7.43 16.09 4.03
CA VAL A 74 -7.25 15.34 5.28
C VAL A 74 -6.08 15.91 6.05
N THR A 75 -6.30 16.24 7.33
CA THR A 75 -5.25 16.67 8.26
C THR A 75 -5.04 15.59 9.31
N ILE A 76 -3.79 15.24 9.59
CA ILE A 76 -3.48 14.29 10.66
C ILE A 76 -3.63 14.97 12.02
N GLN A 77 -4.52 14.44 12.86
CA GLN A 77 -4.88 14.99 14.16
C GLN A 77 -4.58 13.98 15.26
N TYR A 78 -3.44 14.14 15.92
CA TYR A 78 -3.06 13.34 17.08
C TYR A 78 -4.02 13.58 18.26
N GLY A 79 -4.53 12.49 18.83
CA GLY A 79 -5.36 12.52 20.03
C GLY A 79 -4.52 12.36 21.31
N GLN A 80 -5.13 12.57 22.47
CA GLN A 80 -4.44 12.38 23.76
C GLN A 80 -3.92 10.94 23.95
N ALA A 81 -4.64 9.95 23.41
CA ALA A 81 -4.26 8.54 23.48
C ALA A 81 -3.04 8.21 22.59
N VAL A 82 -2.78 8.99 21.54
CA VAL A 82 -1.66 8.79 20.61
C VAL A 82 -0.89 10.09 20.48
N PRO A 83 0.07 10.35 21.39
CA PRO A 83 0.92 11.52 21.31
C PRO A 83 1.73 11.58 20.00
N PRO A 84 2.12 12.78 19.52
CA PRO A 84 2.87 12.92 18.27
C PRO A 84 4.22 12.18 18.22
N TYR A 85 4.84 11.92 19.37
CA TYR A 85 6.10 11.18 19.44
C TYR A 85 5.94 9.67 19.20
N ILE A 86 4.72 9.13 19.20
CA ILE A 86 4.49 7.70 18.95
C ILE A 86 5.01 7.29 17.56
N ALA A 87 4.68 8.07 16.53
CA ALA A 87 5.25 7.97 15.18
C ALA A 87 5.08 9.31 14.46
N PRO A 88 6.00 9.69 13.55
CA PRO A 88 5.94 10.97 12.85
C PRO A 88 4.71 11.04 11.93
N GLU A 89 4.31 12.26 11.56
CA GLU A 89 3.11 12.49 10.73
C GLU A 89 3.21 11.76 9.40
N SER A 90 4.41 11.71 8.82
CA SER A 90 4.69 11.01 7.57
C SER A 90 4.26 9.54 7.60
N VAL A 91 4.36 8.85 8.74
CA VAL A 91 3.90 7.46 8.89
C VAL A 91 2.39 7.39 8.79
N TYR A 92 1.65 8.28 9.47
CA TYR A 92 0.19 8.29 9.41
C TYR A 92 -0.37 8.97 8.16
N ALA A 93 0.46 9.62 7.35
CA ALA A 93 0.08 10.31 6.12
C ALA A 93 0.27 9.45 4.86
N SER A 94 0.85 8.26 4.99
CA SER A 94 0.91 7.22 3.95
C SER A 94 0.26 5.93 4.43
N ALA A 95 -0.14 5.10 3.48
CA ALA A 95 -0.64 3.77 3.76
C ALA A 95 -0.45 2.83 2.57
N ARG A 96 -0.53 1.54 2.85
CA ARG A 96 -0.80 0.50 1.85
C ARG A 96 -2.17 -0.12 2.10
N SER A 97 -2.96 -0.27 1.03
CA SER A 97 -4.18 -1.08 1.04
C SER A 97 -4.14 -2.20 0.01
N MET A 98 -5.21 -2.98 -0.09
CA MET A 98 -5.32 -4.07 -1.06
C MET A 98 -5.69 -3.57 -2.46
N GLY A 99 -6.34 -2.41 -2.53
CA GLY A 99 -6.70 -1.72 -3.76
C GLY A 99 -8.21 -1.60 -3.98
N PRO A 100 -8.66 -1.04 -5.12
CA PRO A 100 -10.05 -0.64 -5.31
C PRO A 100 -11.01 -1.79 -5.70
N ASN A 101 -10.50 -2.98 -6.03
CA ASN A 101 -11.32 -4.07 -6.56
C ASN A 101 -11.64 -5.11 -5.48
N ALA A 102 -12.84 -5.02 -4.90
CA ALA A 102 -13.33 -5.94 -3.89
C ALA A 102 -13.21 -7.42 -4.29
N GLN A 103 -13.52 -7.76 -5.55
CA GLN A 103 -13.43 -9.15 -6.01
C GLN A 103 -11.99 -9.66 -6.04
N ILE A 104 -11.00 -8.79 -6.25
CA ILE A 104 -9.59 -9.18 -6.14
C ILE A 104 -9.21 -9.30 -4.67
N ASN A 105 -9.54 -8.30 -3.85
CA ASN A 105 -9.16 -8.22 -2.44
C ASN A 105 -9.64 -9.43 -1.62
N LEU A 106 -10.82 -9.97 -1.94
CA LEU A 106 -11.36 -11.16 -1.29
C LEU A 106 -10.60 -12.46 -1.60
N ASN A 107 -9.69 -12.46 -2.58
CA ASN A 107 -8.99 -13.67 -3.03
C ASN A 107 -7.50 -13.71 -2.65
N TYR A 108 -7.02 -12.78 -1.82
CA TYR A 108 -5.65 -12.82 -1.31
C TYR A 108 -5.52 -12.14 0.06
N ASN A 109 -4.37 -12.33 0.71
CA ASN A 109 -4.00 -11.57 1.89
C ASN A 109 -2.87 -10.60 1.55
N LEU A 110 -3.00 -9.34 1.95
CA LEU A 110 -1.88 -8.40 1.87
C LEU A 110 -0.87 -8.81 2.96
N THR A 111 0.31 -9.27 2.54
CA THR A 111 1.21 -10.05 3.40
C THR A 111 2.63 -9.49 3.41
N TRP A 112 3.21 -9.38 4.60
CA TRP A 112 4.62 -9.09 4.84
C TRP A 112 5.30 -10.31 5.46
N ILE A 113 6.54 -10.59 5.04
CA ILE A 113 7.41 -11.61 5.61
C ILE A 113 8.64 -10.93 6.20
N LEU A 114 8.85 -11.13 7.50
CA LEU A 114 9.90 -10.49 8.27
C LEU A 114 10.82 -11.56 8.89
N PRO A 115 12.03 -11.77 8.35
CA PRO A 115 13.00 -12.69 8.94
C PRO A 115 13.42 -12.27 10.36
N VAL A 116 13.14 -13.10 11.35
CA VAL A 116 13.43 -12.86 12.76
C VAL A 116 14.11 -14.06 13.40
N ASP A 117 14.60 -13.93 14.63
CA ASP A 117 15.21 -15.06 15.34
C ASP A 117 14.16 -16.01 15.93
N ALA A 118 14.38 -17.31 15.75
CA ALA A 118 13.54 -18.34 16.35
C ALA A 118 13.67 -18.36 17.88
N GLY A 119 12.62 -18.82 18.59
CA GLY A 119 12.62 -18.99 20.05
C GLY A 119 12.40 -17.73 20.89
N PHE A 120 11.97 -16.61 20.29
CA PHE A 120 11.70 -15.35 21.00
C PHE A 120 10.22 -14.94 20.96
N TYR A 121 9.84 -14.12 21.94
CA TYR A 121 8.62 -13.34 21.88
C TYR A 121 8.85 -12.05 21.12
N TYR A 122 7.86 -11.65 20.33
CA TYR A 122 7.87 -10.42 19.56
C TYR A 122 6.64 -9.59 19.87
N MET A 123 6.83 -8.28 20.07
CA MET A 123 5.75 -7.30 20.08
C MET A 123 5.68 -6.64 18.71
N LEU A 124 4.51 -6.70 18.09
CA LEU A 124 4.20 -6.03 16.84
C LEU A 124 3.26 -4.87 17.15
N ARG A 125 3.70 -3.64 16.85
CA ARG A 125 2.88 -2.45 16.93
C ARG A 125 2.43 -2.05 15.54
N PHE A 126 1.12 -2.08 15.33
CA PHE A 126 0.48 -1.67 14.09
C PHE A 126 -0.02 -0.25 14.22
N HIS A 127 0.33 0.60 13.26
CA HIS A 127 -0.12 1.99 13.16
C HIS A 127 -1.19 2.13 12.10
N PHE A 128 -2.30 2.77 12.45
CA PHE A 128 -3.44 2.99 11.57
C PHE A 128 -3.89 4.44 11.57
N CYS A 129 -4.26 4.94 10.41
CA CYS A 129 -4.94 6.20 10.21
C CYS A 129 -5.69 6.10 8.88
N GLU A 130 -7.00 6.31 8.90
CA GLU A 130 -7.76 6.41 7.66
C GLU A 130 -7.47 7.76 7.01
N ILE A 131 -7.07 7.78 5.74
CA ILE A 131 -6.44 8.97 5.12
C ILE A 131 -7.01 9.39 3.76
N GLN A 132 -8.01 8.67 3.24
CA GLN A 132 -8.62 8.99 1.95
C GLN A 132 -10.15 8.94 1.99
N TYR A 133 -10.78 9.81 1.21
CA TYR A 133 -12.19 9.71 0.88
C TYR A 133 -12.42 8.55 -0.11
N PRO A 134 -13.59 7.88 -0.08
CA PRO A 134 -14.80 8.23 0.68
C PRO A 134 -14.88 7.62 2.10
N ILE A 135 -13.80 7.04 2.64
CA ILE A 135 -13.83 6.29 3.90
C ILE A 135 -13.80 7.25 5.10
N THR A 136 -14.96 7.49 5.67
CA THR A 136 -15.22 8.49 6.71
C THR A 136 -16.14 8.00 7.83
N LYS A 137 -16.76 6.83 7.67
CA LYS A 137 -17.77 6.26 8.56
C LYS A 137 -17.39 4.85 9.00
N GLN A 138 -17.98 4.43 10.11
CA GLN A 138 -17.84 3.06 10.60
C GLN A 138 -18.42 2.06 9.60
N ASN A 139 -17.90 0.83 9.63
CA ASN A 139 -18.26 -0.28 8.76
C ASN A 139 -18.03 -0.02 7.26
N GLN A 140 -17.22 0.99 6.89
CA GLN A 140 -16.83 1.18 5.50
C GLN A 140 -15.65 0.31 5.11
N ARG A 141 -14.65 0.15 5.98
CA ARG A 141 -13.53 -0.76 5.77
C ARG A 141 -13.32 -1.55 7.05
N VAL A 142 -13.52 -2.87 6.97
CA VAL A 142 -13.36 -3.79 8.10
C VAL A 142 -12.48 -4.95 7.66
N PHE A 143 -11.47 -5.27 8.45
CA PHE A 143 -10.49 -6.31 8.11
C PHE A 143 -9.94 -7.02 9.35
N HIS A 144 -9.30 -8.16 9.12
CA HIS A 144 -8.62 -8.95 10.13
C HIS A 144 -7.11 -8.76 10.05
N ILE A 145 -6.44 -8.96 11.19
CA ILE A 145 -4.99 -9.10 11.28
C ILE A 145 -4.66 -10.55 11.62
N TYR A 146 -3.73 -11.13 10.85
CA TYR A 146 -3.11 -12.40 11.13
C TYR A 146 -1.61 -12.22 11.39
N ILE A 147 -1.10 -12.92 12.40
CA ILE A 147 0.34 -13.01 12.69
C ILE A 147 0.69 -14.50 12.78
N ASN A 148 1.66 -14.96 11.99
CA ASN A 148 2.02 -16.40 11.85
C ASN A 148 0.80 -17.29 11.58
N ASN A 149 -0.08 -16.84 10.67
CA ASN A 149 -1.33 -17.51 10.30
C ASN A 149 -2.31 -17.71 11.46
N GLN A 150 -2.10 -17.04 12.60
CA GLN A 150 -3.03 -16.99 13.71
C GLN A 150 -3.77 -15.66 13.69
N THR A 151 -5.08 -15.68 13.93
CA THR A 151 -5.86 -14.47 14.08
C THR A 151 -5.37 -13.68 15.30
N ALA A 152 -4.85 -12.48 15.06
CA ALA A 152 -4.42 -11.54 16.10
C ALA A 152 -5.54 -10.59 16.49
N GLN A 153 -6.33 -10.14 15.52
CA GLN A 153 -7.49 -9.28 15.74
C GLN A 153 -8.52 -9.46 14.64
N GLU A 154 -9.78 -9.66 15.06
CA GLU A 154 -10.94 -9.65 14.18
C GLU A 154 -11.56 -8.25 14.10
N ASP A 155 -12.29 -7.96 13.04
CA ASP A 155 -13.12 -6.76 12.89
C ASP A 155 -12.42 -5.44 13.24
N ILE A 156 -11.29 -5.16 12.60
CA ILE A 156 -10.69 -3.83 12.68
C ILE A 156 -11.45 -2.88 11.76
N ASP A 157 -12.11 -1.92 12.39
CA ASP A 157 -12.58 -0.69 11.76
C ASP A 157 -11.74 0.49 12.28
N VAL A 158 -10.93 1.09 11.41
CA VAL A 158 -10.06 2.22 11.79
C VAL A 158 -10.89 3.44 12.18
N ILE A 159 -11.94 3.77 11.43
CA ILE A 159 -12.83 4.91 11.73
C ILE A 159 -13.55 4.68 13.05
N GLY A 160 -14.08 3.47 13.28
CA GLY A 160 -14.73 3.10 14.54
C GLY A 160 -13.80 3.21 15.74
N ARG A 161 -12.49 2.94 15.56
CA ARG A 161 -11.48 2.99 16.62
C ARG A 161 -10.93 4.40 16.86
N SER A 162 -10.71 5.16 15.79
CA SER A 162 -10.09 6.48 15.84
C SER A 162 -11.09 7.62 16.06
N GLY A 163 -12.37 7.36 15.78
CA GLY A 163 -13.44 8.37 15.81
C GLY A 163 -13.48 9.27 14.58
N GLY A 164 -12.73 8.95 13.51
CA GLY A 164 -12.80 9.67 12.24
C GLY A 164 -11.56 9.60 11.35
N ILE A 165 -11.70 10.11 10.14
CA ILE A 165 -10.62 10.23 9.16
C ILE A 165 -9.52 11.17 9.68
N GLY A 166 -8.26 10.89 9.35
CA GLY A 166 -7.10 11.67 9.77
C GLY A 166 -6.76 11.54 11.25
N ARG A 167 -7.32 10.56 11.98
CA ARG A 167 -7.06 10.35 13.41
C ARG A 167 -6.21 9.09 13.61
N PRO A 168 -4.94 9.22 14.05
CA PRO A 168 -4.08 8.08 14.33
C PRO A 168 -4.56 7.20 15.48
N VAL A 169 -4.42 5.88 15.31
CA VAL A 169 -4.50 4.86 16.36
C VAL A 169 -3.39 3.84 16.17
N TYR A 170 -3.02 3.12 17.22
CA TYR A 170 -2.12 1.97 17.12
C TYR A 170 -2.64 0.81 17.98
N ALA A 171 -2.16 -0.40 17.74
CA ALA A 171 -2.36 -1.55 18.62
C ALA A 171 -1.12 -2.44 18.67
N ASP A 172 -0.92 -3.03 19.84
CA ASP A 172 0.19 -3.92 20.13
C ASP A 172 -0.30 -5.36 20.28
N TYR A 173 0.36 -6.27 19.56
CA TYR A 173 0.13 -7.71 19.64
C TYR A 173 1.42 -8.43 19.98
N LEU A 174 1.30 -9.54 20.70
CA LEU A 174 2.41 -10.44 20.96
C LEU A 174 2.32 -11.68 20.08
N ALA A 175 3.45 -12.11 19.56
CA ALA A 175 3.61 -13.38 18.88
C ALA A 175 4.84 -14.10 19.43
N VAL A 176 4.84 -15.42 19.31
CA VAL A 176 6.00 -16.25 19.61
C VAL A 176 6.44 -16.95 18.33
N THR A 177 7.74 -17.03 18.10
CA THR A 177 8.28 -17.86 17.04
C THR A 177 8.48 -19.28 17.53
N ALA A 178 8.46 -20.25 16.60
CA ALA A 178 8.70 -21.65 16.95
C ALA A 178 10.05 -21.82 17.66
N GLN A 179 10.11 -22.78 18.58
CA GLN A 179 11.36 -23.16 19.22
C GLN A 179 12.33 -23.69 18.16
N GLY A 180 13.57 -23.23 18.22
CA GLY A 180 14.59 -23.60 17.26
C GLY A 180 15.79 -22.65 17.31
N SER A 181 16.82 -22.99 16.55
CA SER A 181 17.98 -22.14 16.33
C SER A 181 17.94 -21.59 14.91
N GLY A 182 18.28 -20.33 14.73
CA GLY A 182 18.43 -19.69 13.42
C GLY A 182 17.40 -18.58 13.21
N GLN A 183 17.29 -18.18 11.94
CA GLN A 183 16.24 -17.28 11.49
C GLN A 183 14.98 -18.06 11.10
N THR A 184 13.83 -17.42 11.28
CA THR A 184 12.51 -17.90 10.88
C THR A 184 11.69 -16.72 10.38
N ASP A 185 10.68 -17.00 9.58
CA ASP A 185 9.84 -15.97 9.00
C ASP A 185 8.67 -15.63 9.94
N LEU A 186 8.56 -14.35 10.29
CA LEU A 186 7.38 -13.80 10.93
C LEU A 186 6.42 -13.30 9.84
N TRP A 187 5.26 -13.94 9.74
CA TRP A 187 4.25 -13.61 8.74
C TRP A 187 3.24 -12.63 9.32
N VAL A 188 3.02 -11.52 8.64
CA VAL A 188 1.98 -10.53 8.96
C VAL A 188 1.05 -10.44 7.77
N ALA A 189 -0.25 -10.61 7.98
CA ALA A 189 -1.21 -10.60 6.88
C ALA A 189 -2.50 -9.88 7.25
N LEU A 190 -3.08 -9.19 6.27
CA LEU A 190 -4.37 -8.51 6.39
C LEU A 190 -5.36 -9.06 5.35
N HIS A 191 -6.62 -9.19 5.74
CA HIS A 191 -7.70 -9.66 4.86
C HIS A 191 -9.02 -8.98 5.21
N PRO A 192 -9.89 -8.64 4.22
CA PRO A 192 -11.19 -8.03 4.51
C PRO A 192 -12.10 -8.95 5.31
N GLU A 193 -12.90 -8.38 6.22
CA GLU A 193 -14.02 -9.09 6.85
C GLU A 193 -15.24 -9.06 5.91
N VAL A 194 -15.96 -10.18 5.84
CA VAL A 194 -17.12 -10.37 4.96
C VAL A 194 -18.46 -10.40 5.68
N ASN A 195 -18.50 -10.89 6.92
CA ASN A 195 -19.71 -11.18 7.67
C ASN A 195 -20.41 -9.91 8.15
N THR A 196 -19.66 -8.84 8.41
CA THR A 196 -20.20 -7.53 8.81
C THR A 196 -20.72 -6.71 7.61
N SER A 197 -20.56 -7.23 6.38
CA SER A 197 -20.96 -6.59 5.13
C SER A 197 -20.48 -5.13 5.02
N PRO A 198 -19.15 -4.88 5.12
CA PRO A 198 -18.63 -3.53 5.02
C PRO A 198 -18.85 -2.94 3.62
N GLU A 199 -18.84 -1.60 3.51
CA GLU A 199 -19.02 -0.91 2.22
C GLU A 199 -17.89 -1.24 1.22
N PHE A 200 -16.67 -1.42 1.73
CA PHE A 200 -15.47 -1.74 0.96
C PHE A 200 -14.77 -2.96 1.57
N TYR A 201 -14.55 -3.98 0.74
CA TYR A 201 -13.71 -5.13 1.07
C TYR A 201 -12.26 -4.79 0.80
N ASP A 202 -11.59 -4.21 1.79
CA ASP A 202 -10.21 -3.73 1.71
C ASP A 202 -9.59 -3.76 3.11
N ALA A 203 -8.27 -3.63 3.20
CA ALA A 203 -7.52 -3.49 4.44
C ALA A 203 -6.56 -2.32 4.34
N ILE A 204 -6.10 -1.76 5.47
CA ILE A 204 -5.17 -0.62 5.48
C ILE A 204 -4.11 -0.81 6.56
N LEU A 205 -2.87 -0.40 6.27
CA LEU A 205 -1.80 -0.26 7.25
C LEU A 205 -0.95 0.98 6.93
N ASN A 206 -0.59 1.74 7.95
CA ASN A 206 0.19 2.98 7.82
C ASN A 206 1.63 2.81 8.33
N GLY A 207 1.83 1.96 9.34
CA GLY A 207 3.16 1.67 9.86
C GLY A 207 3.19 0.38 10.66
N LEU A 208 4.39 -0.21 10.77
CA LEU A 208 4.61 -1.44 11.53
C LEU A 208 5.95 -1.37 12.27
N GLU A 209 5.92 -1.55 13.59
CA GLU A 209 7.12 -1.77 14.38
C GLU A 209 7.14 -3.21 14.91
N VAL A 210 8.30 -3.86 14.87
CA VAL A 210 8.50 -5.21 15.41
C VAL A 210 9.66 -5.18 16.37
N PHE A 211 9.41 -5.62 17.59
CA PHE A 211 10.38 -5.66 18.66
C PHE A 211 10.54 -7.08 19.19
N LYS A 212 11.79 -7.56 19.26
CA LYS A 212 12.12 -8.77 20.00
C LYS A 212 12.17 -8.45 21.49
N LEU A 213 11.52 -9.28 22.31
CA LEU A 213 11.52 -9.15 23.76
C LEU A 213 12.61 -10.03 24.36
N GLN A 214 13.26 -9.51 25.40
CA GLN A 214 14.18 -10.26 26.24
C GLN A 214 13.50 -11.53 26.77
N THR A 215 14.18 -12.67 26.62
CA THR A 215 13.67 -13.94 27.16
C THR A 215 13.68 -13.90 28.69
N TYR A 216 12.52 -14.18 29.30
CA TYR A 216 12.41 -14.26 30.75
C TYR A 216 13.30 -15.37 31.32
N GLY A 217 14.15 -15.00 32.29
CA GLY A 217 15.00 -15.92 33.06
C GLY A 217 16.44 -16.06 32.54
N SER A 218 16.70 -15.80 31.27
CA SER A 218 18.07 -15.80 30.70
C SER A 218 18.60 -14.41 30.36
N ASP A 219 17.74 -13.38 30.43
CA ASP A 219 18.05 -11.99 30.15
C ASP A 219 18.76 -11.77 28.80
N ASN A 220 18.38 -12.58 27.80
CA ASN A 220 19.04 -12.64 26.51
C ASN A 220 18.17 -12.01 25.39
N LEU A 221 18.83 -11.27 24.49
CA LEU A 221 18.29 -10.78 23.21
C LEU A 221 19.11 -11.29 22.01
N ALA A 222 20.25 -11.94 22.24
CA ALA A 222 21.15 -12.39 21.20
C ALA A 222 20.53 -13.55 20.41
N GLY A 223 20.35 -13.34 19.12
CA GLY A 223 20.07 -14.38 18.13
C GLY A 223 21.36 -14.90 17.49
N PRO A 224 21.29 -16.01 16.73
CA PRO A 224 22.41 -16.50 15.95
C PRO A 224 22.75 -15.55 14.81
N ASN A 225 23.99 -15.62 14.32
CA ASN A 225 24.37 -14.88 13.13
C ASN A 225 23.54 -15.38 11.93
N PRO A 226 23.07 -14.47 11.04
CA PRO A 226 22.39 -14.87 9.82
C PRO A 226 23.29 -15.80 8.98
N PRO A 227 22.71 -16.73 8.21
CA PRO A 227 23.47 -17.53 7.26
C PRO A 227 24.26 -16.61 6.32
N ILE A 228 25.54 -16.91 6.12
CA ILE A 228 26.33 -16.21 5.12
C ILE A 228 25.71 -16.54 3.76
N PRO A 229 25.33 -15.55 2.93
CA PRO A 229 24.87 -15.82 1.58
C PRO A 229 25.89 -16.71 0.87
N PRO A 230 25.48 -17.72 0.10
CA PRO A 230 26.41 -18.51 -0.68
C PRO A 230 27.29 -17.56 -1.48
N SER A 231 28.61 -17.58 -1.22
CA SER A 231 29.53 -16.92 -2.12
C SER A 231 29.40 -17.62 -3.46
N ASP A 232 29.23 -16.86 -4.54
CA ASP A 232 29.30 -17.36 -5.92
C ASP A 232 30.73 -17.83 -6.23
N THR A 233 31.16 -18.89 -5.55
CA THR A 233 32.36 -19.66 -5.85
C THR A 233 31.92 -21.06 -6.27
N ALA A 234 31.03 -21.11 -7.27
CA ALA A 234 30.92 -22.28 -8.11
C ALA A 234 32.22 -22.39 -8.93
N GLY A 235 32.99 -23.43 -8.65
CA GLY A 235 34.34 -23.62 -9.14
C GLY A 235 34.42 -23.81 -10.66
N ASN A 236 35.19 -22.93 -11.31
CA ASN A 236 35.88 -23.30 -12.53
C ASN A 236 37.14 -24.07 -12.16
N ASN A 237 37.02 -25.37 -11.92
CA ASN A 237 38.16 -26.28 -12.02
C ASN A 237 38.48 -26.51 -13.50
N ALA A 238 39.19 -25.55 -14.08
CA ALA A 238 40.01 -25.77 -15.27
C ALA A 238 41.46 -25.46 -14.87
N VAL A 239 42.26 -26.51 -14.85
CA VAL A 239 43.71 -26.49 -14.63
C VAL A 239 44.38 -25.58 -15.64
N ALA A 240 45.10 -24.55 -15.19
CA ALA A 240 46.43 -24.16 -15.71
C ALA A 240 46.97 -22.88 -15.02
N GLY A 241 48.08 -23.05 -14.28
CA GLY A 241 49.30 -22.24 -14.38
C GLY A 241 49.28 -20.72 -14.13
N GLY A 242 49.78 -20.32 -12.96
CA GLY A 242 50.91 -19.39 -12.83
C GLY A 242 50.65 -17.87 -12.84
N GLY A 243 51.24 -17.18 -11.86
CA GLY A 243 51.68 -15.79 -12.00
C GLY A 243 51.09 -14.79 -11.00
N ALA A 244 51.92 -14.38 -10.04
CA ALA A 244 51.65 -13.31 -9.08
C ALA A 244 51.46 -11.94 -9.75
N GLY A 245 50.61 -11.09 -9.16
CA GLY A 245 50.47 -9.69 -9.56
C GLY A 245 49.44 -8.93 -8.74
N SER A 246 49.87 -8.35 -7.62
CA SER A 246 49.09 -7.40 -6.84
C SER A 246 48.76 -6.13 -7.63
N LYS A 247 47.49 -5.75 -7.74
CA LYS A 247 47.09 -4.34 -7.97
C LYS A 247 45.80 -4.01 -7.21
N LYS A 248 45.92 -3.11 -6.23
CA LYS A 248 44.81 -2.30 -5.70
C LYS A 248 44.31 -1.34 -6.79
N LYS A 249 42.99 -1.11 -6.85
CA LYS A 249 42.24 0.15 -7.11
C LYS A 249 40.79 -0.20 -7.47
N SER A 250 39.83 0.07 -6.59
CA SER A 250 39.00 1.28 -6.50
C SER A 250 37.95 1.42 -7.62
N GLY A 251 36.67 1.31 -7.23
CA GLY A 251 35.50 2.02 -7.75
C GLY A 251 35.09 1.79 -9.21
N ALA A 252 33.86 1.30 -9.42
CA ALA A 252 32.82 1.96 -10.22
C ALA A 252 31.65 1.00 -10.49
N PHE A 253 30.47 1.38 -10.01
CA PHE A 253 29.19 0.95 -10.57
C PHE A 253 29.13 1.39 -12.04
N VAL A 254 29.03 0.46 -12.99
CA VAL A 254 28.45 0.74 -14.31
C VAL A 254 27.62 -0.46 -14.77
N ALA A 255 26.39 -0.13 -15.14
CA ALA A 255 25.32 -0.96 -15.64
C ALA A 255 25.65 -1.74 -16.92
N ALA A 256 25.01 -2.90 -17.08
CA ALA A 256 24.82 -3.55 -18.37
C ALA A 256 23.38 -4.07 -18.50
N TRP A 257 22.46 -3.16 -18.86
CA TRP A 257 21.23 -3.52 -19.55
C TRP A 257 21.57 -3.72 -21.04
N ALA A 258 21.60 -4.96 -21.50
CA ALA A 258 21.71 -5.27 -22.92
C ALA A 258 20.98 -6.58 -23.25
N ALA A 259 19.66 -6.60 -23.03
CA ALA A 259 18.77 -7.62 -23.62
C ALA A 259 17.29 -7.21 -23.71
N ALA A 260 16.81 -6.18 -23.01
CA ALA A 260 15.38 -5.86 -22.96
C ALA A 260 14.91 -4.76 -23.95
N ALA A 261 15.81 -3.95 -24.51
CA ALA A 261 15.41 -2.81 -25.35
C ALA A 261 14.89 -3.22 -26.75
N GLY A 262 15.33 -4.36 -27.30
CA GLY A 262 14.90 -4.81 -28.63
C GLY A 262 13.44 -5.29 -28.68
N GLY A 263 12.99 -5.96 -27.62
CA GLY A 263 11.62 -6.48 -27.54
C GLY A 263 10.58 -5.37 -27.43
N LEU A 264 10.87 -4.32 -26.65
CA LEU A 264 9.91 -3.24 -26.41
C LEU A 264 9.66 -2.40 -27.68
N VAL A 265 10.70 -2.15 -28.48
CA VAL A 265 10.58 -1.37 -29.72
C VAL A 265 9.78 -2.12 -30.79
N ALA A 266 9.98 -3.44 -30.93
CA ALA A 266 9.23 -4.25 -31.88
C ALA A 266 7.73 -4.30 -31.54
N VAL A 267 7.39 -4.38 -30.25
CA VAL A 267 5.99 -4.38 -29.77
C VAL A 267 5.33 -3.02 -30.04
N LEU A 268 6.01 -1.91 -29.75
CA LEU A 268 5.47 -0.57 -29.99
C LEU A 268 5.23 -0.28 -31.48
N VAL A 269 6.14 -0.70 -32.36
CA VAL A 269 5.96 -0.58 -33.81
C VAL A 269 4.80 -1.44 -34.29
N GLY A 270 4.67 -2.67 -33.78
CA GLY A 270 3.54 -3.56 -34.08
C GLY A 270 2.18 -2.93 -33.70
N CYS A 271 2.08 -2.36 -32.50
CA CYS A 271 0.88 -1.69 -32.02
C CYS A 271 0.50 -0.47 -32.88
N LEU A 272 1.48 0.35 -33.27
CA LEU A 272 1.26 1.53 -34.13
C LEU A 272 0.80 1.13 -35.53
N CYS A 273 1.37 0.07 -36.12
CA CYS A 273 0.96 -0.45 -37.42
C CYS A 273 -0.49 -0.97 -37.37
N VAL A 274 -0.86 -1.75 -36.35
CA VAL A 274 -2.23 -2.26 -36.16
C VAL A 274 -3.22 -1.11 -35.96
N TRP A 275 -2.85 -0.09 -35.17
CA TRP A 275 -3.68 1.09 -34.96
C TRP A 275 -3.88 1.89 -36.26
N ALA A 276 -2.82 2.12 -37.04
CA ALA A 276 -2.89 2.83 -38.32
C ALA A 276 -3.78 2.09 -39.34
N VAL A 277 -3.68 0.76 -39.42
CA VAL A 277 -4.53 -0.08 -40.28
C VAL A 277 -5.99 0.01 -39.85
N ARG A 278 -6.28 -0.10 -38.55
CA ARG A 278 -7.66 0.03 -38.01
C ARG A 278 -8.24 1.42 -38.29
N ARG A 279 -7.43 2.48 -38.19
CA ARG A 279 -7.87 3.86 -38.44
C ARG A 279 -8.16 4.10 -39.93
N ARG A 280 -7.35 3.53 -40.84
CA ARG A 280 -7.60 3.57 -42.29
C ARG A 280 -8.88 2.82 -42.68
N LYS A 281 -9.12 1.63 -42.12
CA LYS A 281 -10.35 0.86 -42.36
C LYS A 281 -11.61 1.60 -41.86
N ARG A 282 -11.53 2.28 -40.70
CA ARG A 282 -12.64 3.11 -40.19
C ARG A 282 -12.94 4.32 -41.08
N LYS A 283 -11.92 4.99 -41.64
CA LYS A 283 -12.10 6.11 -42.57
C LYS A 283 -12.70 5.67 -43.91
N ALA A 284 -12.30 4.51 -44.43
CA ALA A 284 -12.86 3.94 -45.66
C ALA A 284 -14.32 3.48 -45.49
N ALA A 285 -14.70 3.00 -44.30
CA ALA A 285 -16.09 2.66 -43.98
C ALA A 285 -17.01 3.90 -43.89
N LEU A 286 -16.47 5.06 -43.46
CA LEU A 286 -17.23 6.32 -43.44
C LEU A 286 -17.40 6.94 -44.84
N SER A 287 -16.45 6.77 -45.77
CA SER A 287 -16.54 7.36 -47.11
C SER A 287 -17.49 6.62 -48.06
N ILE A 288 -17.90 5.40 -47.73
CA ILE A 288 -18.84 4.60 -48.55
C ILE A 288 -20.30 4.86 -48.14
N ALA A 289 -20.55 5.51 -47.00
CA ALA A 289 -21.90 5.75 -46.47
C ALA A 289 -22.56 7.07 -46.97
N GLU A 290 -21.94 7.81 -47.88
CA GLU A 290 -22.50 9.07 -48.41
C GLU A 290 -23.33 8.80 -49.68
N VAL A 291 -24.66 8.75 -49.50
CA VAL A 291 -25.70 8.62 -50.55
C VAL A 291 -25.91 9.98 -51.24
N PRO A 292 -26.26 10.06 -52.56
CA PRO A 292 -26.29 11.33 -53.28
C PRO A 292 -27.45 12.24 -52.85
N LYS A 293 -27.16 13.55 -52.86
CA LYS A 293 -28.04 14.65 -52.47
C LYS A 293 -29.18 14.86 -53.47
N ALA A 294 -30.42 14.88 -52.99
CA ALA A 294 -31.60 15.25 -53.78
C ALA A 294 -31.59 16.75 -54.10
N VAL A 295 -31.97 17.08 -55.34
CA VAL A 295 -32.20 18.45 -55.83
C VAL A 295 -33.54 18.93 -55.28
N GLY A 296 -33.53 20.04 -54.53
CA GLY A 296 -34.72 20.71 -53.99
C GLY A 296 -34.96 22.04 -54.68
N GLU A 297 -36.20 22.24 -55.12
CA GLU A 297 -36.71 23.39 -55.89
C GLU A 297 -36.68 24.72 -55.12
N THR A 298 -36.51 25.79 -55.88
CA THR A 298 -36.49 27.20 -55.44
C THR A 298 -37.91 27.74 -55.20
N PRO A 299 -38.20 28.48 -54.11
CA PRO A 299 -39.47 29.20 -53.99
C PRO A 299 -39.42 30.61 -54.61
N ALA A 300 -40.54 31.02 -55.20
CA ALA A 300 -40.76 32.34 -55.80
C ALA A 300 -40.95 33.47 -54.75
N PRO A 301 -40.71 34.76 -55.10
CA PRO A 301 -40.72 35.86 -54.14
C PRO A 301 -42.13 36.43 -53.90
N VAL A 302 -42.39 36.82 -52.65
CA VAL A 302 -43.60 37.53 -52.21
C VAL A 302 -43.44 39.04 -52.43
N ILE A 303 -44.42 39.65 -53.11
CA ILE A 303 -44.53 41.09 -53.37
C ILE A 303 -45.23 41.78 -52.18
N LEU A 304 -44.60 42.81 -51.60
CA LEU A 304 -45.21 43.74 -50.65
C LEU A 304 -45.93 44.87 -51.41
N GLY A 305 -47.25 44.97 -51.24
CA GLY A 305 -48.06 46.13 -51.66
C GLY A 305 -48.45 47.00 -50.45
N PRO A 306 -48.57 48.34 -50.58
CA PRO A 306 -48.96 49.20 -49.48
C PRO A 306 -50.46 49.47 -49.50
N THR A 307 -51.12 49.54 -48.35
CA THR A 307 -52.38 50.31 -48.23
C THR A 307 -52.60 50.88 -46.82
N LYS A 308 -53.15 52.09 -46.83
CA LYS A 308 -53.37 53.05 -45.75
C LYS A 308 -54.52 52.66 -44.81
N SER A 309 -54.48 53.21 -43.60
CA SER A 309 -55.60 53.39 -42.67
C SER A 309 -56.73 54.22 -43.29
N PRO A 310 -57.97 54.11 -42.75
CA PRO A 310 -58.44 55.17 -41.82
C PRO A 310 -59.23 54.66 -40.60
N ALA A 311 -59.65 55.63 -39.79
CA ALA A 311 -60.09 55.59 -38.39
C ALA A 311 -61.60 55.34 -38.14
N PHE A 312 -62.00 55.52 -36.86
CA PHE A 312 -63.33 55.49 -36.19
C PHE A 312 -63.76 54.12 -35.62
N SER A 313 -64.41 53.95 -34.45
CA SER A 313 -64.79 54.78 -33.28
C SER A 313 -65.25 53.81 -32.16
N ASP A 314 -65.19 54.25 -30.90
CA ASP A 314 -65.98 53.90 -29.70
C ASP A 314 -66.84 52.59 -29.61
N MET A 315 -66.72 51.87 -28.49
CA MET A 315 -67.68 51.98 -27.36
C MET A 315 -67.35 51.03 -26.20
N ALA A 316 -67.78 51.45 -25.02
CA ALA A 316 -67.63 50.84 -23.70
C ALA A 316 -68.40 49.52 -23.51
N HIS A 317 -67.88 48.64 -22.64
CA HIS A 317 -68.48 48.22 -21.37
C HIS A 317 -67.53 47.33 -20.58
#